data_AF-A0A7C2U4X2-F1
#
_entry.id   AF-A0A7C2U4X2-F1
#
_cell.length_a   1.000
_cell.length_b   1.000
_cell.length_c   1.000
_cell.angle_alpha   90.00
_cell.angle_beta   90.00
_cell.angle_gamma   90.00
#
_symmetry.space_group_name_H-M   'P 1'
#
loop_
_entity.id
_entity.type
_entity.pdbx_description
1 polymer ?
#
loop_
_entity_poly.entity_id
_entity_poly.type
_entity_poly.pdbx_seq_one_letter_code
_entity_poly.pdbx_strand_id
1 'polypeptide(L)'
;MTILENTAVERPKRTDLSFDEGLIRAGEFFMEKDLVHGAAKTFVDAESKIRIEIITAGEFPGDGLPKPVKFPHPAGKTVERKKVKVIALENLIELKLASGLSAPHRIRDIADVQDLIIALVLPLELEKKLDESVRPEYRRLWEAAQKAREHSEQQ
;
A
#
# COMPACT_ATOMS: atom_id res chain seq x y z
N MET A 1 15.79 34.68 -17.33
CA MET A 1 14.93 33.49 -17.48
C MET A 1 15.68 32.34 -16.83
N THR A 2 15.47 32.15 -15.53
CA THR A 2 16.26 31.24 -14.68
C THR A 2 15.46 29.96 -14.49
N ILE A 3 16.01 28.85 -14.96
CA ILE A 3 15.42 27.50 -14.83
C ILE A 3 15.66 27.05 -13.39
N LEU A 4 14.60 26.68 -12.69
CA LEU A 4 14.65 26.13 -11.33
C LEU A 4 15.23 24.71 -11.39
N GLU A 5 16.27 24.47 -10.59
CA GLU A 5 16.90 23.17 -10.41
C GLU A 5 15.92 22.18 -9.76
N ASN A 6 15.86 21.00 -10.38
CA ASN A 6 15.07 19.86 -9.97
C ASN A 6 15.74 19.22 -8.75
N THR A 7 15.16 19.39 -7.56
CA THR A 7 15.62 18.72 -6.34
C THR A 7 15.24 17.24 -6.41
N ALA A 8 16.15 16.43 -6.96
CA ALA A 8 16.08 14.99 -6.86
C ALA A 8 16.09 14.60 -5.38
N VAL A 9 14.98 14.06 -4.90
CA VAL A 9 14.90 13.39 -3.60
C VAL A 9 15.89 12.23 -3.64
N GLU A 10 17.00 12.32 -2.91
CA GLU A 10 18.00 11.26 -2.82
C GLU A 10 17.33 9.96 -2.34
N ARG A 11 17.39 8.93 -3.18
CA ARG A 11 17.05 7.57 -2.76
C ARG A 11 18.08 7.12 -1.72
N PRO A 12 17.67 6.46 -0.62
CA PRO A 12 18.60 6.01 0.41
C PRO A 12 19.70 5.13 -0.22
N LYS A 13 20.94 5.38 0.18
CA LYS A 13 22.11 4.65 -0.33
C LYS A 13 22.07 3.20 0.16
N ARG A 14 22.48 2.30 -0.74
CA ARG A 14 22.52 0.82 -0.69
C ARG A 14 23.37 0.21 0.44
N THR A 15 23.55 0.91 1.55
CA THR A 15 24.42 0.51 2.67
C THR A 15 23.69 0.58 4.01
N ASP A 16 22.35 0.70 4.04
CA ASP A 16 21.62 0.50 5.28
C ASP A 16 21.52 -1.00 5.55
N LEU A 17 22.34 -1.46 6.50
CA LEU A 17 22.42 -2.87 6.91
C LEU A 17 21.04 -3.46 7.28
N SER A 18 20.08 -2.62 7.67
CA SER A 18 18.68 -3.00 7.92
C SER A 18 17.92 -3.51 6.67
N PHE A 19 18.23 -2.98 5.48
CA PHE A 19 17.56 -3.34 4.24
C PHE A 19 18.06 -4.66 3.68
N ASP A 20 19.38 -4.86 3.69
CA ASP A 20 20.00 -6.11 3.25
C ASP A 20 19.60 -7.28 4.17
N GLU A 21 19.59 -7.08 5.49
CA GLU A 21 19.11 -8.10 6.44
C GLU A 21 17.62 -8.44 6.25
N GLY A 22 16.78 -7.44 5.99
CA GLY A 22 15.35 -7.65 5.73
C GLY A 22 15.09 -8.47 4.48
N LEU A 23 15.82 -8.16 3.40
CA LEU A 23 15.75 -8.91 2.13
C LEU A 23 16.30 -10.33 2.25
N ILE A 24 17.41 -10.51 2.98
CA ILE A 24 17.98 -11.84 3.25
C ILE A 24 16.97 -12.70 4.01
N ARG A 25 16.39 -12.18 5.11
CA ARG A 25 15.38 -12.90 5.89
C ARG A 25 14.12 -13.21 5.09
N ALA A 26 13.68 -12.31 4.21
CA ALA A 26 12.56 -12.58 3.32
C ALA A 26 12.90 -13.70 2.33
N GLY A 27 14.11 -13.69 1.75
CA GLY A 27 14.62 -14.77 0.91
C GLY A 27 14.63 -16.11 1.65
N GLU A 28 15.21 -16.15 2.86
CA GLU A 28 15.24 -17.35 3.71
C GLU A 28 13.85 -17.87 4.09
N PHE A 29 12.90 -16.97 4.36
CA PHE A 29 11.53 -17.35 4.72
C PHE A 29 10.73 -17.93 3.55
N PHE A 30 10.85 -17.34 2.36
CA PHE A 30 10.06 -17.77 1.20
C PHE A 30 10.73 -18.87 0.39
N MET A 31 12.05 -19.00 0.42
CA MET A 31 12.81 -19.90 -0.43
C MET A 31 13.79 -20.71 0.42
N GLU A 32 13.35 -21.89 0.88
CA GLU A 32 14.09 -22.80 1.76
C GLU A 32 15.46 -23.27 1.19
N LYS A 33 15.83 -22.90 -0.06
CA LYS A 33 17.02 -23.42 -0.74
C LYS A 33 17.85 -22.53 -1.65
N ASP A 34 17.48 -21.28 -1.96
CA ASP A 34 18.32 -20.45 -2.84
C ASP A 34 18.57 -19.05 -2.26
N LEU A 35 19.81 -18.84 -1.81
CA LEU A 35 20.34 -17.54 -1.41
C LEU A 35 20.27 -16.58 -2.61
N VAL A 36 19.45 -15.53 -2.50
CA VAL A 36 19.41 -14.46 -3.50
C VAL A 36 20.73 -13.68 -3.44
N HIS A 37 21.71 -14.07 -4.25
CA HIS A 37 22.87 -13.22 -4.54
C HIS A 37 22.38 -12.01 -5.34
N GLY A 38 22.39 -10.82 -4.73
CA GLY A 38 21.96 -9.57 -5.36
C GLY A 38 20.47 -9.25 -5.19
N ALA A 39 19.96 -9.36 -3.96
CA ALA A 39 18.58 -9.15 -3.53
C ALA A 39 17.75 -8.20 -4.42
N ALA A 40 16.91 -8.78 -5.26
CA ALA A 40 15.94 -8.04 -6.04
C ALA A 40 14.69 -7.81 -5.18
N LYS A 41 14.17 -6.57 -5.15
CA LYS A 41 12.86 -6.22 -4.57
C LYS A 41 11.68 -6.99 -5.21
N THR A 42 11.94 -7.72 -6.28
CA THR A 42 10.95 -8.52 -6.98
C THR A 42 11.60 -9.81 -7.39
N PHE A 43 10.92 -10.92 -7.12
CA PHE A 43 11.29 -12.24 -7.61
C PHE A 43 10.03 -12.99 -8.03
N VAL A 44 10.21 -14.12 -8.70
CA VAL A 44 9.11 -15.01 -9.09
C VAL A 44 9.35 -16.32 -8.36
N ASP A 45 8.35 -16.77 -7.61
CA ASP A 45 8.41 -18.07 -6.96
C ASP A 45 8.54 -19.18 -8.02
N ALA A 46 9.51 -20.06 -7.82
CA ALA A 46 9.90 -21.04 -8.84
C ALA A 46 8.81 -22.10 -9.07
N GLU A 47 8.04 -22.43 -8.03
CA GLU A 47 6.99 -23.46 -8.10
C GLU A 47 5.67 -22.87 -8.60
N SER A 48 5.13 -21.88 -7.90
CA SER A 48 3.82 -21.28 -8.21
C SER A 48 3.84 -20.31 -9.38
N LYS A 49 5.03 -19.86 -9.82
CA LYS A 49 5.22 -18.80 -10.82
C LYS A 49 4.59 -17.46 -10.44
N ILE A 50 4.29 -17.26 -9.15
CA ILE A 50 3.74 -16.00 -8.63
C ILE A 50 4.87 -14.98 -8.47
N ARG A 51 4.65 -13.78 -9.00
CA ARG A 51 5.53 -12.62 -8.76
C ARG A 51 5.35 -12.15 -7.31
N ILE A 52 6.44 -12.13 -6.57
CA ILE A 52 6.52 -11.61 -5.20
C ILE A 52 7.30 -10.31 -5.23
N GLU A 53 6.75 -9.28 -4.58
CA GLU A 53 7.37 -7.97 -4.45
C GLU A 53 7.62 -7.69 -2.96
N ILE A 54 8.87 -7.36 -2.62
CA ILE A 54 9.26 -6.97 -1.27
C ILE A 54 9.25 -5.45 -1.19
N ILE A 55 8.47 -4.95 -0.24
CA ILE A 55 8.35 -3.53 0.07
C ILE A 55 8.88 -3.30 1.48
N THR A 56 9.67 -2.26 1.64
CA THR A 56 10.30 -1.90 2.91
C THR A 56 9.52 -0.81 3.62
N ALA A 57 9.53 -0.85 4.95
CA ALA A 57 8.88 0.18 5.76
C ALA A 57 9.50 1.57 5.47
N GLY A 58 8.65 2.60 5.41
CA GLY A 58 9.03 3.96 5.10
C GLY A 58 8.98 4.33 3.62
N GLU A 59 8.86 3.36 2.71
CA GLU A 59 8.63 3.60 1.28
C GLU A 59 7.24 4.22 1.03
N PHE A 60 7.04 4.78 -0.16
CA PHE A 60 5.82 5.50 -0.51
C PHE A 60 4.96 4.72 -1.53
N PRO A 61 3.63 4.68 -1.37
CA PRO A 61 2.74 4.01 -2.32
C PRO A 61 2.60 4.80 -3.63
N GLY A 62 2.04 4.18 -4.68
CA GLY A 62 1.74 4.86 -5.95
C GLY A 62 2.99 5.18 -6.77
N ASP A 63 3.27 6.47 -6.96
CA ASP A 63 4.42 6.99 -7.73
C ASP A 63 5.80 6.82 -7.05
N GLY A 64 5.83 6.35 -5.79
CA GLY A 64 7.05 6.18 -5.01
C GLY A 64 7.70 7.47 -4.50
N LEU A 65 7.06 8.63 -4.70
CA LEU A 65 7.55 9.94 -4.25
C LEU A 65 7.12 10.26 -2.82
N PRO A 66 7.85 11.14 -2.09
CA PRO A 66 7.50 11.50 -0.72
C PRO A 66 6.09 12.04 -0.56
N LYS A 67 5.33 11.47 0.39
CA LYS A 67 3.99 11.91 0.80
C LYS A 67 3.70 11.52 2.26
N PRO A 68 2.62 12.04 2.88
CA PRO A 68 2.31 11.76 4.29
C PRO A 68 2.15 10.26 4.57
N VAL A 69 1.43 9.54 3.72
CA VAL A 69 1.21 8.09 3.83
C VAL A 69 2.44 7.31 3.34
N LYS A 70 2.92 6.39 4.18
CA LYS A 70 4.07 5.50 3.93
C LYS A 70 3.72 4.05 4.26
N PHE A 71 4.45 3.11 3.68
CA PHE A 71 4.38 1.72 4.11
C PHE A 71 4.81 1.62 5.58
N PRO A 72 3.94 1.13 6.48
CA PRO A 72 4.23 1.12 7.90
C PRO A 72 5.21 0.00 8.26
N HIS A 73 5.87 0.15 9.42
CA HIS A 73 6.59 -0.97 10.00
C HIS A 73 5.59 -2.12 10.31
N PRO A 74 5.88 -3.39 9.96
CA PRO A 74 4.92 -4.48 10.13
C PRO A 74 4.49 -4.72 11.58
N ALA A 75 5.38 -4.50 12.54
CA ALA A 75 5.08 -4.66 13.96
C ALA A 75 3.91 -3.75 14.39
N GLY A 76 2.84 -4.35 14.94
CA GLY A 76 1.66 -3.62 15.43
C GLY A 76 0.72 -3.09 14.35
N LYS A 77 1.01 -3.34 13.06
CA LYS A 77 0.20 -2.86 11.92
C LYS A 77 -0.41 -4.00 11.10
N THR A 78 -0.30 -5.22 11.61
CA THR A 78 -0.82 -6.44 11.01
C THR A 78 -1.85 -7.12 11.90
N VAL A 79 -2.79 -7.84 11.28
CA VAL A 79 -3.69 -8.78 11.92
C VAL A 79 -3.38 -10.20 11.42
N GLU A 80 -3.54 -11.21 12.27
CA GLU A 80 -3.38 -12.59 11.84
C GLU A 80 -4.63 -13.09 11.12
N ARG A 81 -4.44 -13.73 9.97
CA ARG A 81 -5.49 -14.36 9.16
C ARG A 81 -4.93 -15.66 8.60
N LYS A 82 -5.59 -16.80 8.86
CA LYS A 82 -5.19 -18.11 8.31
C LYS A 82 -3.67 -18.40 8.45
N LYS A 83 -3.10 -18.09 9.62
CA LYS A 83 -1.66 -18.24 9.95
C LYS A 83 -0.69 -17.33 9.18
N VAL A 84 -1.19 -16.35 8.42
CA VAL A 84 -0.37 -15.29 7.82
C VAL A 84 -0.68 -13.95 8.46
N LYS A 85 0.34 -13.10 8.61
CA LYS A 85 0.17 -11.71 9.04
C LYS A 85 -0.18 -10.87 7.82
N VAL A 86 -1.34 -10.23 7.86
CA VAL A 86 -1.78 -9.30 6.81
C VAL A 86 -1.89 -7.91 7.38
N ILE A 87 -1.71 -6.89 6.57
CA ILE A 87 -1.88 -5.50 6.99
C ILE A 87 -3.31 -5.25 7.50
N ALA A 88 -3.45 -4.47 8.56
CA ALA A 88 -4.77 -4.08 9.08
C ALA A 88 -5.55 -3.28 8.02
N LEU A 89 -6.88 -3.39 8.04
CA LEU A 89 -7.75 -2.83 7.02
C LEU A 89 -7.60 -1.31 6.89
N GLU A 90 -7.47 -0.60 8.02
CA GLU A 90 -7.27 0.85 8.02
C GLU A 90 -6.02 1.25 7.23
N ASN A 91 -4.88 0.60 7.52
CA ASN A 91 -3.63 0.89 6.84
C ASN A 91 -3.70 0.49 5.34
N LEU A 92 -4.42 -0.59 5.00
CA LEU A 92 -4.62 -0.99 3.61
C LEU A 92 -5.40 0.08 2.81
N ILE A 93 -6.46 0.63 3.41
CA ILE A 93 -7.28 1.69 2.81
C ILE A 93 -6.41 2.94 2.60
N GLU A 94 -5.65 3.37 3.60
CA GLU A 94 -4.74 4.51 3.46
C GLU A 94 -3.75 4.33 2.31
N LEU A 95 -3.11 3.16 2.24
CA LEU A 95 -2.12 2.86 1.19
C LEU A 95 -2.75 2.87 -0.20
N LYS A 96 -3.95 2.30 -0.36
CA LYS A 96 -4.66 2.31 -1.64
C LYS A 96 -5.11 3.70 -2.06
N LEU A 97 -5.65 4.50 -1.14
CA LEU A 97 -6.03 5.88 -1.41
C LEU A 97 -4.81 6.72 -1.82
N ALA A 98 -3.74 6.68 -1.04
CA ALA A 98 -2.50 7.40 -1.35
C ALA A 98 -1.88 6.95 -2.69
N SER A 99 -1.94 5.65 -2.99
CA SER A 99 -1.51 5.10 -4.28
C SER A 99 -2.32 5.68 -5.44
N GLY A 100 -3.65 5.55 -5.38
CA GLY A 100 -4.54 5.98 -6.47
C GLY A 100 -4.56 7.49 -6.69
N LEU A 101 -4.42 8.29 -5.62
CA LEU A 101 -4.38 9.76 -5.71
C LEU A 101 -3.09 10.28 -6.37
N SER A 102 -1.99 9.54 -6.27
CA SER A 102 -0.68 9.98 -6.75
C SER A 102 -0.24 9.35 -8.08
N ALA A 103 -0.85 8.24 -8.48
CA ALA A 103 -0.51 7.52 -9.69
C ALA A 103 -1.75 7.30 -10.58
N PRO A 104 -1.93 8.06 -11.68
CA PRO A 104 -3.13 7.96 -12.53
C PRO A 104 -3.42 6.55 -13.07
N HIS A 105 -2.36 5.77 -13.37
CA HIS A 105 -2.48 4.39 -13.83
C HIS A 105 -2.90 3.40 -12.72
N ARG A 106 -2.96 3.86 -11.46
CA ARG A 106 -3.38 3.10 -10.27
C ARG A 106 -4.82 3.43 -9.86
N ILE A 107 -5.65 3.96 -10.78
CA ILE A 107 -7.08 4.26 -10.53
C ILE A 107 -7.86 3.08 -9.94
N ARG A 108 -7.46 1.83 -10.25
CA ARG A 108 -8.05 0.63 -9.66
C ARG A 108 -7.89 0.57 -8.14
N ASP A 109 -6.85 1.16 -7.54
CA ASP A 109 -6.73 1.22 -6.08
C ASP A 109 -7.87 2.07 -5.45
N ILE A 110 -8.32 3.13 -6.14
CA ILE A 110 -9.49 3.93 -5.71
C ILE A 110 -10.77 3.09 -5.81
N ALA A 111 -10.95 2.38 -6.93
CA ALA A 111 -12.09 1.49 -7.13
C ALA A 111 -12.14 0.38 -6.06
N ASP A 112 -11.00 -0.25 -5.77
CA ASP A 112 -10.91 -1.30 -4.75
C ASP A 112 -11.33 -0.78 -3.35
N VAL A 113 -11.00 0.48 -3.01
CA VAL A 113 -11.44 1.09 -1.74
C VAL A 113 -12.96 1.30 -1.74
N GLN A 114 -13.54 1.73 -2.86
CA GLN A 114 -14.99 1.86 -3.00
C GLN A 114 -15.71 0.50 -2.93
N ASP A 115 -15.10 -0.56 -3.44
CA ASP A 115 -15.61 -1.92 -3.30
C ASP A 115 -15.56 -2.38 -1.84
N LEU A 116 -14.47 -2.07 -1.11
CA LEU A 116 -14.32 -2.39 0.33
C LEU A 116 -15.35 -1.66 1.21
N ILE A 117 -15.38 -0.32 1.14
CA ILE A 117 -16.63 0.42 0.94
C ILE A 117 -17.95 -0.32 1.15
N ILE A 118 -18.46 -0.76 0.01
CA ILE A 118 -19.75 -1.37 -0.20
C ILE A 118 -19.80 -2.75 0.46
N ALA A 119 -18.80 -3.60 0.21
CA ALA A 119 -18.80 -4.99 0.64
C ALA A 119 -18.77 -5.16 2.17
N LEU A 120 -18.08 -4.27 2.88
CA LEU A 120 -17.92 -4.33 4.33
C LEU A 120 -18.81 -3.33 5.08
N VAL A 121 -19.60 -2.53 4.36
CA VAL A 121 -20.45 -1.47 4.94
C VAL A 121 -19.63 -0.56 5.86
N LEU A 122 -18.51 -0.06 5.33
CA LEU A 122 -17.58 0.72 6.16
C LEU A 122 -18.22 2.03 6.63
N PRO A 123 -18.02 2.43 7.89
CA PRO A 123 -18.59 3.67 8.43
C PRO A 123 -17.82 4.90 7.94
N LEU A 124 -18.49 6.05 7.90
CA LEU A 124 -17.84 7.32 7.54
C LEU A 124 -16.76 7.69 8.57
N GLU A 125 -16.99 7.38 9.84
CA GLU A 125 -16.10 7.66 10.96
C GLU A 125 -14.72 7.00 10.84
N LEU A 126 -14.59 5.98 9.97
CA LEU A 126 -13.30 5.35 9.69
C LEU A 126 -12.27 6.39 9.22
N GLU A 127 -12.71 7.45 8.53
CA GLU A 127 -11.83 8.54 8.08
C GLU A 127 -10.98 9.14 9.20
N LYS A 128 -11.49 9.14 10.44
CA LYS A 128 -10.79 9.69 11.62
C LYS A 128 -9.55 8.89 11.99
N LYS A 129 -9.47 7.64 11.54
CA LYS A 129 -8.31 6.75 11.72
C LYS A 129 -7.32 6.84 10.56
N LEU A 130 -7.68 7.51 9.47
CA LEU A 130 -6.82 7.69 8.30
C LEU A 130 -6.01 8.99 8.42
N ASP A 131 -4.89 9.05 7.73
CA ASP A 131 -4.10 10.26 7.53
C ASP A 131 -4.94 11.37 6.85
N GLU A 132 -4.72 12.62 7.28
CA GLU A 132 -5.50 13.78 6.83
C GLU A 132 -5.48 13.96 5.31
N SER A 133 -4.38 13.58 4.65
CA SER A 133 -4.22 13.72 3.20
C SER A 133 -5.16 12.85 2.37
N VAL A 134 -5.69 11.76 2.93
CA VAL A 134 -6.56 10.81 2.21
C VAL A 134 -8.04 10.85 2.65
N ARG A 135 -8.35 11.52 3.77
CA ARG A 135 -9.73 11.63 4.28
C ARG A 135 -10.74 12.20 3.28
N PRO A 136 -10.43 13.29 2.52
CA PRO A 136 -11.39 13.85 1.58
C PRO A 136 -11.82 12.83 0.52
N GLU A 137 -10.88 12.01 0.05
CA GLU A 137 -11.16 10.99 -0.96
C GLU A 137 -11.96 9.83 -0.37
N TYR A 138 -11.64 9.37 0.84
CA TYR A 138 -12.45 8.35 1.53
C TYR A 138 -13.90 8.81 1.69
N ARG A 139 -14.13 10.04 2.17
CA ARG A 139 -15.47 10.63 2.31
C ARG A 139 -16.21 10.64 0.97
N ARG A 140 -15.56 11.09 -0.11
CA ARG A 140 -16.13 11.14 -1.45
C ARG A 140 -16.60 9.75 -1.93
N LEU A 141 -15.77 8.72 -1.74
CA LEU A 141 -16.11 7.35 -2.11
C LEU A 141 -17.26 6.79 -1.26
N TRP A 142 -17.25 7.09 0.04
CA TRP A 142 -18.31 6.69 0.97
C TRP A 142 -19.66 7.31 0.60
N GLU A 143 -19.71 8.61 0.33
CA GLU A 143 -20.94 9.31 -0.09
C GLU A 143 -21.49 8.74 -1.41
N ALA A 144 -20.61 8.46 -2.37
CA ALA A 144 -21.00 7.82 -3.62
C ALA A 144 -21.58 6.42 -3.39
N ALA A 145 -21.00 5.65 -2.47
CA ALA A 145 -21.49 4.32 -2.11
C ALA A 145 -22.88 4.38 -1.44
N GLN A 146 -23.17 5.37 -0.59
CA GLN A 146 -24.49 5.51 0.02
C GLN A 146 -25.56 5.87 -1.01
N LYS A 147 -25.28 6.83 -1.89
CA LYS A 147 -26.21 7.22 -2.97
C LYS A 147 -26.58 6.05 -3.87
N ALA A 148 -25.61 5.18 -4.18
CA ALA A 148 -25.87 3.99 -5.00
C ALA A 148 -26.84 3.01 -4.30
N ARG A 149 -26.75 2.86 -2.98
CA ARG A 149 -27.66 2.00 -2.20
C ARG A 149 -29.06 2.57 -2.13
N GLU A 150 -29.18 3.86 -1.81
CA GLU A 150 -30.48 4.56 -1.79
C GLU A 150 -31.21 4.40 -3.12
N HIS A 151 -30.49 4.48 -4.24
CA HIS A 151 -31.08 4.28 -5.56
C HIS A 151 -31.53 2.84 -5.81
N SER A 152 -30.81 1.83 -5.30
CA SER A 152 -31.18 0.42 -5.44
C SER A 152 -32.35 -0.01 -4.57
N GLU A 153 -32.61 0.68 -3.44
CA GLU A 153 -33.71 0.39 -2.52
C GLU A 153 -35.03 1.04 -2.95
N GLN A 154 -34.98 2.01 -3.88
CA GLN A 154 -36.14 2.70 -4.43
C GLN A 154 -36.69 2.06 -5.71
N GLN A 155 -36.08 0.97 -6.19
CA GLN A 155 -36.49 0.19 -7.37
C GLN A 155 -37.09 -1.15 -6.96
#